data_AF-A0A401QIG6-F1
#
_entry.id   AF-A0A401QIG6-F1
#
_cell.length_a   1.000
_cell.length_b   1.000
_cell.length_c   1.000
_cell.angle_alpha   90.00
_cell.angle_beta   90.00
_cell.angle_gamma   90.00
#
_symmetry.space_group_name_H-M   'P 1'
#
loop_
_entity.id
_entity.type
_entity.pdbx_description
1 polymer ?
#
loop_
_entity_poly.entity_id
_entity_poly.type
_entity_poly.pdbx_seq_one_letter_code
_entity_poly.pdbx_strand_id
1 'polypeptide(L)'
;MAESIPSVALDAVLKPSGIMPEGSLQIKGYDFNRGIDYQALMQSYLTTGYQASSFGQAVQQINVMIEKKLEPLDEDEQNTINLNPCQRERSGCTIFLGYTSNLISSGIRETIRYLAQHN
;
A
#
# COMPACT_ATOMS: atom_id res chain seq x y z
N MET A 1 -44.78 -19.75 -29.80
CA MET A 1 -44.91 -19.66 -28.34
C MET A 1 -43.51 -19.41 -27.81
N ALA A 2 -43.27 -18.30 -27.10
CA ALA A 2 -41.95 -18.06 -26.52
C ALA A 2 -41.69 -19.13 -25.46
N GLU A 3 -40.59 -19.88 -25.58
CA GLU A 3 -40.17 -20.83 -24.56
C GLU A 3 -39.99 -20.09 -23.23
N SER A 4 -40.64 -20.60 -22.18
CA SER A 4 -40.48 -20.05 -20.84
C SER A 4 -39.03 -20.22 -20.38
N ILE A 5 -38.45 -19.16 -19.81
CA ILE A 5 -37.06 -19.17 -19.32
C ILE A 5 -36.88 -20.33 -18.32
N PRO A 6 -35.82 -21.15 -18.44
CA PRO A 6 -35.56 -22.24 -17.51
C PRO A 6 -35.43 -21.74 -16.06
N SER A 7 -36.18 -22.35 -15.14
CA SER A 7 -36.17 -21.97 -13.71
C SER A 7 -34.78 -22.02 -13.09
N VAL A 8 -33.97 -23.03 -13.46
CA VAL A 8 -32.58 -23.18 -13.00
C VAL A 8 -31.72 -21.97 -13.37
N ALA A 9 -31.96 -21.37 -14.54
CA ALA A 9 -31.23 -20.18 -14.97
C ALA A 9 -31.64 -18.94 -14.17
N LEU A 10 -32.94 -18.81 -13.84
CA LEU A 10 -33.45 -17.73 -13.00
C LEU A 10 -32.84 -17.79 -11.60
N ASP A 11 -32.88 -18.97 -10.97
CA ASP A 11 -32.37 -19.16 -9.60
C ASP A 11 -30.85 -18.96 -9.51
N ALA A 12 -30.10 -19.36 -10.55
CA ALA A 12 -28.65 -19.21 -10.59
C ALA A 12 -28.20 -17.76 -10.81
N VAL A 13 -28.87 -17.02 -11.70
CA VAL A 13 -28.46 -15.66 -12.12
C VAL A 13 -29.05 -14.57 -11.23
N LEU A 14 -30.30 -14.74 -10.77
CA LEU A 14 -31.04 -13.71 -10.02
C LEU A 14 -31.01 -13.96 -8.51
N LYS A 15 -29.95 -14.58 -8.01
CA LYS A 15 -29.78 -14.81 -6.58
C LYS A 15 -29.64 -13.47 -5.84
N PRO A 16 -30.45 -13.20 -4.80
CA PRO A 16 -30.29 -12.01 -3.97
C PRO A 16 -28.91 -11.93 -3.32
N SER A 17 -28.28 -10.76 -3.33
CA SER A 17 -27.01 -10.50 -2.64
C SER A 17 -27.22 -10.17 -1.16
N GLY A 18 -26.21 -10.46 -0.35
CA GLY A 18 -26.13 -10.00 1.05
C GLY A 18 -25.71 -8.53 1.12
N ILE A 19 -25.87 -7.94 2.31
CA ILE A 19 -25.43 -6.57 2.59
C ILE A 19 -23.91 -6.57 2.79
N MET A 20 -23.22 -5.60 2.20
CA MET A 20 -21.78 -5.42 2.39
C MET A 20 -21.46 -4.83 3.78
N PRO A 21 -20.32 -5.18 4.39
CA PRO A 21 -19.89 -4.59 5.66
C PRO A 21 -19.82 -3.07 5.60
N GLU A 22 -20.13 -2.41 6.73
CA GLU A 22 -19.94 -0.98 6.88
C GLU A 22 -18.46 -0.60 6.69
N GLY A 23 -18.20 0.52 6.03
CA GLY A 23 -16.84 0.95 5.68
C GLY A 23 -16.23 0.27 4.44
N SER A 24 -16.98 -0.59 3.74
CA SER A 24 -16.54 -1.14 2.45
C SER A 24 -16.24 -0.02 1.45
N LEU A 25 -14.99 0.05 0.98
CA LEU A 25 -14.58 1.05 -0.01
C LEU A 25 -15.27 0.78 -1.36
N GLN A 26 -15.89 1.81 -1.91
CA GLN A 26 -16.46 1.75 -3.26
C GLN A 26 -15.38 1.90 -4.31
N ILE A 27 -15.49 1.11 -5.38
CA ILE A 27 -14.59 1.23 -6.53
C ILE A 27 -14.91 2.52 -7.28
N LYS A 28 -13.91 3.41 -7.35
CA LYS A 28 -13.99 4.68 -8.06
C LYS A 28 -12.57 5.12 -8.45
N GLY A 29 -12.35 5.27 -9.75
CA GLY A 29 -11.11 5.82 -10.30
C GLY A 29 -11.02 7.34 -10.18
N TYR A 30 -9.86 7.89 -10.55
CA TYR A 30 -9.65 9.34 -10.64
C TYR A 30 -10.50 9.97 -11.75
N ASP A 31 -11.10 11.13 -11.48
CA ASP A 31 -11.89 11.89 -12.44
C ASP A 31 -11.04 13.01 -13.06
N PHE A 32 -10.63 12.81 -14.31
CA PHE A 32 -9.81 13.78 -15.05
C PHE A 32 -10.53 15.09 -15.40
N ASN A 33 -11.87 15.17 -15.25
CA ASN A 33 -12.56 16.46 -15.38
C ASN A 33 -12.18 17.44 -14.26
N ARG A 34 -11.56 16.95 -13.18
CA ARG A 34 -11.00 17.76 -12.10
C ARG A 34 -9.61 18.33 -12.42
N GLY A 35 -9.09 18.09 -13.62
CA GLY A 35 -7.74 18.47 -14.04
C GLY A 35 -6.69 17.39 -13.74
N ILE A 36 -5.42 17.73 -13.95
CA ILE A 36 -4.28 16.83 -13.75
C ILE A 36 -3.66 17.11 -12.37
N ASP A 37 -4.04 16.29 -11.40
CA ASP A 37 -3.44 16.24 -10.06
C ASP A 37 -2.86 14.86 -9.83
N TYR A 38 -1.52 14.75 -9.87
CA TYR A 38 -0.82 13.48 -9.68
C TYR A 38 -0.97 12.91 -8.28
N GLN A 39 -1.09 13.77 -7.26
CA GLN A 39 -1.26 13.30 -5.89
C GLN A 39 -2.65 12.66 -5.74
N ALA A 40 -3.70 13.33 -6.20
CA ALA A 40 -5.05 12.80 -6.17
C ALA A 40 -5.22 11.56 -7.07
N LEU A 41 -4.52 11.51 -8.21
CA LEU A 41 -4.46 10.32 -9.07
C LEU A 41 -3.86 9.11 -8.34
N MET A 42 -2.68 9.28 -7.70
CA MET A 42 -2.03 8.19 -6.98
C MET A 42 -2.83 7.77 -5.74
N GLN A 43 -3.50 8.71 -5.06
CA GLN A 43 -4.40 8.40 -3.95
C GLN A 43 -5.61 7.57 -4.41
N SER A 44 -6.13 7.82 -5.61
CA SER A 44 -7.28 7.07 -6.14
C SER A 44 -6.95 5.60 -6.38
N TYR A 45 -5.67 5.22 -6.48
CA TYR A 45 -5.28 3.83 -6.75
C TYR A 45 -5.83 2.87 -5.69
N LEU A 46 -6.01 3.31 -4.45
CA LEU A 46 -6.64 2.52 -3.39
C LEU A 46 -8.06 2.05 -3.78
N THR A 47 -8.82 2.87 -4.51
CA THR A 47 -10.19 2.59 -4.95
C THR A 47 -10.31 2.27 -6.44
N THR A 48 -9.20 2.10 -7.16
CA THR A 48 -9.21 1.75 -8.60
C THR A 48 -9.42 0.26 -8.83
N GLY A 49 -8.94 -0.61 -7.94
CA GLY A 49 -9.04 -2.07 -8.06
C GLY A 49 -7.78 -2.75 -8.59
N TYR A 50 -7.76 -4.08 -8.55
CA TYR A 50 -6.63 -4.92 -8.99
C TYR A 50 -5.29 -4.51 -8.36
N GLN A 51 -4.21 -4.44 -9.14
CA GLN A 51 -2.87 -4.07 -8.68
C GLN A 51 -2.76 -2.60 -8.24
N ALA A 52 -3.66 -1.73 -8.71
CA ALA A 52 -3.68 -0.34 -8.25
C ALA A 52 -4.02 -0.29 -6.75
N SER A 53 -5.01 -1.06 -6.29
CA SER A 53 -5.34 -1.14 -4.87
C SER A 53 -4.16 -1.68 -4.05
N SER A 54 -3.45 -2.69 -4.55
CA SER A 54 -2.23 -3.20 -3.90
C SER A 54 -1.13 -2.13 -3.80
N PHE A 55 -0.95 -1.30 -4.84
CA PHE A 55 -0.03 -0.17 -4.77
C PHE A 55 -0.43 0.85 -3.71
N GLY A 56 -1.72 1.24 -3.66
CA GLY A 56 -2.22 2.17 -2.64
C GLY A 56 -2.03 1.64 -1.21
N GLN A 57 -2.24 0.34 -1.00
CA GLN A 57 -1.97 -0.34 0.27
C GLN A 57 -0.47 -0.34 0.61
N ALA A 58 0.41 -0.57 -0.37
CA ALA A 58 1.86 -0.53 -0.15
C ALA A 58 2.33 0.87 0.29
N VAL A 59 1.77 1.93 -0.31
CA VAL A 59 2.03 3.32 0.12
C VAL A 59 1.64 3.53 1.58
N GLN A 60 0.44 3.10 1.99
CA GLN A 60 -0.02 3.20 3.38
C GLN A 60 0.91 2.46 4.34
N GLN A 61 1.32 1.23 4.01
CA GLN A 61 2.18 0.44 4.87
C GLN A 61 3.59 1.02 5.02
N ILE A 62 4.18 1.55 3.94
CA ILE A 62 5.49 2.22 4.01
C ILE A 62 5.41 3.48 4.88
N ASN A 63 4.33 4.27 4.76
CA ASN A 63 4.13 5.44 5.62
C ASN A 63 4.01 5.05 7.10
N VAL A 64 3.30 3.97 7.44
CA VAL A 64 3.24 3.44 8.81
C VAL A 64 4.64 3.06 9.33
N MET A 65 5.49 2.45 8.50
CA MET A 65 6.88 2.14 8.88
C MET A 65 7.70 3.41 9.15
N ILE A 66 7.53 4.45 8.33
CA ILE A 66 8.22 5.73 8.46
C ILE A 66 7.74 6.46 9.72
N GLU A 67 6.43 6.57 9.92
CA GLU A 67 5.83 7.18 11.12
C GLU A 67 6.36 6.47 12.37
N LYS A 68 6.32 5.14 12.40
CA LYS A 68 6.85 4.35 13.51
C LYS A 68 8.36 4.53 13.71
N LYS A 69 9.14 4.74 12.64
CA LYS A 69 10.58 5.04 12.72
C LYS A 69 10.84 6.40 13.38
N LEU A 70 9.98 7.39 13.11
CA LEU A 70 10.12 8.77 13.58
C LEU A 70 9.59 8.99 15.00
N GLU A 71 8.78 8.07 15.51
CA GLU A 71 8.37 8.08 16.92
C GLU A 71 9.61 8.01 17.84
N PRO A 72 9.70 8.88 18.87
CA PRO A 72 10.74 8.81 19.88
C PRO A 72 10.73 7.46 20.59
N LEU A 73 11.91 6.93 20.87
CA LEU A 73 12.07 5.75 21.72
C LEU A 73 11.75 6.10 23.18
N ASP A 74 11.22 5.15 23.92
CA ASP A 74 11.04 5.30 25.37
C ASP A 74 12.39 5.28 26.10
N GLU A 75 12.44 5.82 27.33
CA GLU A 75 13.70 5.95 28.10
C GLU A 75 14.42 4.60 28.29
N ASP A 76 13.67 3.53 28.53
CA ASP A 76 14.23 2.17 28.68
C ASP A 76 14.88 1.66 27.39
N GLU A 77 14.29 1.99 26.24
CA GLU A 77 14.80 1.58 24.93
C GLU A 77 16.06 2.38 24.55
N GLN A 78 16.13 3.66 24.93
CA GLN A 78 17.29 4.51 24.72
C GLN A 78 18.50 4.06 25.56
N ASN A 79 18.26 3.62 26.80
CA ASN A 79 19.31 3.19 27.73
C ASN A 79 19.81 1.76 27.47
N THR A 80 19.22 1.04 26.51
CA THR A 80 19.66 -0.31 26.16
C THR A 80 21.03 -0.28 25.47
N ILE A 81 21.94 -1.17 25.88
CA ILE A 81 23.27 -1.29 25.26
C ILE A 81 23.13 -1.60 23.76
N ASN A 82 23.69 -0.73 22.92
CA ASN A 82 23.69 -0.93 21.48
C ASN A 82 24.71 -2.02 21.09
N LEU A 83 24.21 -3.22 20.80
CA LEU A 83 25.02 -4.36 20.34
C LEU A 83 25.32 -4.32 18.84
N ASN A 84 24.88 -3.28 18.11
CA ASN A 84 25.14 -3.17 16.69
C ASN A 84 26.65 -2.91 16.45
N PRO A 85 27.35 -3.79 15.71
CA PRO A 85 28.79 -3.64 15.47
C PRO A 85 29.15 -2.35 14.71
N CYS A 86 28.19 -1.80 13.95
CA CYS A 86 28.37 -0.55 13.21
C CYS A 86 27.93 0.69 14.01
N GLN A 87 27.59 0.54 15.30
CA GLN A 87 27.17 1.60 16.21
C GLN A 87 26.01 2.46 15.70
N ARG A 88 25.19 1.93 14.79
CA ARG A 88 24.02 2.62 14.26
C ARG A 88 22.96 2.77 15.36
N GLU A 89 22.45 3.98 15.53
CA GLU A 89 21.39 4.29 16.49
C GLU A 89 20.11 3.51 16.19
N ARG A 90 19.40 3.13 17.25
CA ARG A 90 18.08 2.49 17.14
C ARG A 90 17.02 3.56 16.89
N SER A 91 15.97 3.18 16.18
CA SER A 91 14.77 3.96 15.92
C SER A 91 13.52 3.13 16.23
N GLY A 92 12.35 3.75 16.33
CA GLY A 92 11.10 3.05 16.67
C GLY A 92 10.68 1.94 15.68
N CYS A 93 11.25 1.96 14.47
CA CYS A 93 11.14 0.88 13.49
C CYS A 93 12.48 0.66 12.78
N THR A 94 12.92 -0.59 12.66
CA THR A 94 14.06 -0.98 11.82
C THR A 94 13.56 -1.41 10.44
N ILE A 95 13.89 -0.64 9.41
CA ILE A 95 13.46 -0.90 8.02
C ILE A 95 14.57 -1.63 7.27
N PHE A 96 14.26 -2.84 6.78
CA PHE A 96 15.14 -3.62 5.93
C PHE A 96 14.74 -3.48 4.47
N LEU A 97 15.63 -2.94 3.63
CA LEU A 97 15.43 -2.82 2.19
C LEU A 97 16.24 -3.89 1.45
N GLY A 98 15.53 -4.86 0.85
CA GLY A 98 16.12 -5.86 -0.04
C GLY A 98 15.75 -5.60 -1.50
N TYR A 99 16.72 -5.77 -2.41
CA TYR A 99 16.50 -5.65 -3.84
C TYR A 99 17.43 -6.63 -4.59
N THR A 100 17.01 -7.06 -5.78
CA THR A 100 17.78 -7.95 -6.66
C THR A 100 18.79 -7.16 -7.51
N SER A 101 19.82 -7.83 -8.03
CA SER A 101 20.93 -7.19 -8.76
C SER A 101 20.51 -6.38 -9.98
N ASN A 102 19.50 -6.84 -10.71
CA ASN A 102 18.97 -6.13 -11.88
C ASN A 102 18.39 -4.74 -11.55
N LEU A 103 17.94 -4.50 -10.30
CA LEU A 103 17.44 -3.19 -9.89
C LEU A 103 18.57 -2.16 -9.74
N ILE A 104 19.75 -2.57 -9.28
CA ILE A 104 20.94 -1.68 -9.22
C ILE A 104 21.54 -1.42 -10.60
N SER A 105 21.40 -2.36 -11.53
CA SER A 105 21.78 -2.14 -12.93
C SER A 105 20.80 -1.22 -13.69
N SER A 106 19.63 -0.92 -13.11
CA SER A 106 18.62 -0.02 -13.67
C SER A 106 18.69 1.37 -13.03
N GLY A 107 17.90 2.32 -13.55
CA GLY A 107 17.75 3.67 -12.96
C GLY A 107 17.06 3.71 -11.58
N ILE A 108 16.57 2.57 -11.07
CA ILE A 108 16.08 2.49 -9.67
C ILE A 108 17.22 2.65 -8.66
N ARG A 109 18.47 2.47 -9.10
CA ARG A 109 19.67 2.76 -8.31
C ARG A 109 19.62 4.15 -7.70
N GLU A 110 19.19 5.17 -8.44
CA GLU A 110 19.14 6.55 -7.94
C GLU A 110 18.12 6.71 -6.81
N THR A 111 16.99 6.00 -6.86
CA THR A 111 15.98 5.95 -5.80
C THR A 111 16.51 5.24 -4.56
N ILE A 112 17.16 4.08 -4.72
CA ILE A 112 17.77 3.35 -3.59
C ILE A 112 18.86 4.20 -2.94
N ARG A 113 19.70 4.86 -3.75
CA ARG A 113 20.75 5.77 -3.29
C ARG A 113 20.16 6.94 -2.50
N TYR A 114 19.05 7.52 -2.94
CA TYR A 114 18.35 8.57 -2.19
C TYR A 114 17.93 8.07 -0.80
N LEU A 115 17.28 6.90 -0.71
CA LEU A 115 16.86 6.33 0.57
C LEU A 115 18.04 6.08 1.51
N ALA A 116 19.13 5.50 1.01
CA ALA A 116 20.33 5.24 1.81
C ALA A 116 21.07 6.52 2.24
N GLN A 117 21.03 7.57 1.40
CA GLN A 117 21.68 8.86 1.70
C GLN A 117 20.96 9.63 2.82
N HIS A 118 19.63 9.51 2.93
CA HIS A 118 18.78 10.39 3.74
C HIS A 118 18.22 9.76 5.04
N ASN A 119 18.78 8.63 5.45
CA ASN A 119 18.56 7.91 6.72
C ASN A 119 17.28 8.19 7.54
#